data_AF-N0B3T7-F1
#
_entry.id   AF-N0B3T7-F1
#
_cell.length_a   1.000
_cell.length_b   1.000
_cell.length_c   1.000
_cell.angle_alpha   90.00
_cell.angle_beta   90.00
_cell.angle_gamma   90.00
#
_symmetry.space_group_name_H-M   'P 1'
#
loop_
_entity.id
_entity.type
_entity.pdbx_description
1 polymer ?
#
loop_
_entity_poly.entity_id
_entity_poly.type
_entity_poly.pdbx_seq_one_letter_code
_entity_poly.pdbx_strand_id
1 'polypeptide(L)'
;MFAVCAMAFTQTTAQGTGLTHVLQPGSYQVEVIAEDPATGRQRTVRRVERCLEASAIVNHEIFAILSDIPASACPKYEVCAGETRTGFIAQCAPANPSTAVGMFALESSAFRGRIEVKDATGKVTNVEIQYGLRTGACNAPASSPQ
;
A
#
# COMPACT_ATOMS: atom_id res chain seq x y z
N MET A 1 -15.00 26.75 -53.79
CA MET A 1 -13.76 26.78 -52.98
C MET A 1 -14.18 26.74 -51.53
N PHE A 2 -14.22 25.56 -50.91
CA PHE A 2 -14.53 25.40 -49.48
C PHE A 2 -13.38 24.62 -48.86
N ALA A 3 -12.56 25.30 -48.07
CA ALA A 3 -11.48 24.70 -47.30
C ALA A 3 -12.08 24.10 -46.02
N VAL A 4 -11.98 22.78 -45.88
CA VAL A 4 -12.33 22.07 -44.64
C VAL A 4 -11.10 22.07 -43.75
N CYS A 5 -11.12 22.90 -42.71
CA CYS A 5 -10.13 22.82 -41.62
C CYS A 5 -10.41 21.57 -40.79
N ALA A 6 -9.61 20.52 -40.98
CA ALA A 6 -9.55 19.39 -40.07
C ALA A 6 -8.91 19.83 -38.76
N MET A 7 -9.70 19.99 -37.70
CA MET A 7 -9.19 20.20 -36.36
C MET A 7 -8.69 18.85 -35.82
N ALA A 8 -7.38 18.71 -35.71
CA ALA A 8 -6.77 17.62 -34.97
C ALA A 8 -7.06 17.85 -33.48
N PHE A 9 -8.05 17.13 -32.94
CA PHE A 9 -8.21 17.00 -31.49
C PHE A 9 -7.12 16.06 -30.99
N THR A 10 -5.98 16.63 -30.58
CA THR A 10 -5.06 15.94 -29.67
C THR A 10 -5.81 15.69 -28.38
N GLN A 11 -6.15 14.42 -28.13
CA GLN A 11 -6.70 13.98 -26.86
C GLN A 11 -5.62 14.19 -25.80
N THR A 12 -5.70 15.31 -25.07
CA THR A 12 -5.03 15.43 -23.78
C THR A 12 -5.63 14.37 -22.87
N THR A 13 -4.93 13.25 -22.71
CA THR A 13 -5.21 12.35 -21.60
C THR A 13 -4.99 13.14 -20.32
N ALA A 14 -6.07 13.39 -19.60
CA ALA A 14 -6.07 14.03 -18.31
C ALA A 14 -5.06 13.28 -17.41
N GLN A 15 -3.95 13.94 -17.09
CA GLN A 15 -3.04 13.51 -16.05
C GLN A 15 -3.83 13.57 -14.74
N GLY A 16 -4.17 12.39 -14.21
CA GLY A 16 -4.78 12.25 -12.90
C GLY A 16 -3.97 13.04 -11.87
N THR A 17 -4.68 13.77 -11.03
CA THR A 17 -4.20 14.59 -9.92
C THR A 17 -2.89 14.07 -9.32
N GLY A 18 -1.82 14.79 -9.62
CA GLY A 18 -0.43 14.43 -9.32
C GLY A 18 -0.10 14.46 -7.83
N LEU A 19 -0.25 13.30 -7.18
CA LEU A 19 0.68 12.90 -6.14
C LEU A 19 1.68 11.98 -6.82
N THR A 20 2.88 12.50 -7.09
CA THR A 20 3.99 11.69 -7.59
C THR A 20 4.39 10.77 -6.45
N HIS A 21 4.04 9.49 -6.53
CA HIS A 21 4.51 8.49 -5.57
C HIS A 21 5.84 7.93 -6.08
N VAL A 22 6.88 7.86 -5.23
CA VAL A 22 8.23 7.46 -5.67
C VAL A 22 8.29 5.99 -6.09
N LEU A 23 7.51 5.14 -5.43
CA LEU A 23 7.47 3.69 -5.66
C LEU A 23 7.04 3.35 -7.09
N GLN A 24 7.84 2.54 -7.78
CA GLN A 24 7.56 2.09 -9.13
C GLN A 24 6.58 0.91 -9.14
N PRO A 25 5.67 0.82 -10.11
CA PRO A 25 4.86 -0.37 -10.31
C PRO A 25 5.73 -1.59 -10.66
N GLY A 26 5.30 -2.78 -10.25
CA GLY A 26 6.03 -4.02 -10.49
C GLY A 26 5.74 -5.13 -9.49
N SER A 27 6.47 -6.24 -9.62
CA SER A 27 6.45 -7.34 -8.65
C SER A 27 7.35 -6.98 -7.47
N TYR A 28 6.86 -7.21 -6.26
CA TYR A 28 7.56 -6.99 -5.01
C TYR A 28 7.56 -8.27 -4.18
N GLN A 29 8.72 -8.61 -3.63
CA GLN A 29 8.80 -9.52 -2.50
C GLN A 29 8.61 -8.70 -1.23
N VAL A 30 7.61 -9.07 -0.44
CA VAL A 30 7.26 -8.42 0.82
C VAL A 30 7.51 -9.39 1.97
N GLU A 31 8.40 -9.01 2.87
CA GLU A 31 8.60 -9.68 4.15
C GLU A 31 7.72 -9.02 5.21
N VAL A 32 6.97 -9.84 5.94
CA VAL A 32 6.13 -9.42 7.07
C VAL A 32 6.73 -9.97 8.35
N ILE A 33 7.01 -9.08 9.28
CA ILE A 33 7.64 -9.36 10.56
C ILE A 33 6.67 -8.96 11.66
N ALA A 34 6.36 -9.90 12.55
CA ALA A 34 5.65 -9.60 13.78
C ALA A 34 6.68 -9.19 14.85
N GLU A 35 6.37 -8.14 15.59
CA GLU A 35 7.14 -7.68 16.74
C GLU A 35 6.27 -7.76 17.99
N ASP A 36 6.78 -8.42 19.03
CA ASP A 36 6.16 -8.42 20.36
C ASP A 36 6.37 -7.05 21.02
N PRO A 37 5.31 -6.29 21.35
CA PRO A 37 5.47 -4.93 21.86
C PRO A 37 6.10 -4.85 23.26
N ALA A 38 6.05 -5.93 24.06
CA ALA A 38 6.57 -5.95 25.42
C ALA A 38 8.06 -6.28 25.46
N THR A 39 8.54 -7.11 24.53
CA THR A 39 9.92 -7.61 24.50
C THR A 39 10.75 -7.09 23.34
N GLY A 40 10.10 -6.49 22.32
CA GLY A 40 10.73 -6.06 21.07
C GLY A 40 11.23 -7.22 20.20
N ARG A 41 10.89 -8.47 20.55
CA ARG A 41 11.32 -9.65 19.77
C ARG A 41 10.61 -9.65 18.42
N GLN A 42 11.42 -9.73 17.37
CA GLN A 42 10.95 -9.77 16.00
C GLN A 42 11.05 -11.17 15.41
N ARG A 43 10.06 -11.55 14.59
CA ARG A 43 10.08 -12.78 13.82
C ARG A 43 9.42 -12.56 12.47
N THR A 44 10.11 -12.96 11.39
CA THR A 44 9.47 -13.07 10.07
C THR A 44 8.37 -14.11 10.14
N VAL A 45 7.13 -13.68 9.94
CA VAL A 45 5.95 -14.54 9.98
C VAL A 45 5.50 -14.96 8.59
N ARG A 46 5.85 -14.16 7.56
CA ARG A 46 5.41 -14.40 6.20
C ARG A 46 6.34 -13.71 5.18
N ARG A 47 6.48 -14.33 4.02
CA ARG A 47 7.04 -13.73 2.80
C ARG A 47 6.04 -13.93 1.67
N VAL A 48 5.73 -12.87 0.93
CA VAL A 48 4.81 -12.94 -0.20
C VAL A 48 5.38 -12.20 -1.40
N GLU A 49 5.06 -12.70 -2.58
CA GLU A 49 5.18 -11.92 -3.79
C GLU A 49 3.85 -11.22 -4.09
N ARG A 50 3.91 -9.94 -4.44
CA ARG A 50 2.76 -9.12 -4.78
C ARG A 50 3.09 -8.23 -5.97
N CYS A 51 2.21 -8.27 -6.97
CA CYS A 51 2.21 -7.27 -8.02
C CYS A 51 1.56 -5.99 -7.47
N LEU A 52 2.28 -4.88 -7.51
CA LEU A 52 1.80 -3.57 -7.14
C LEU A 52 1.54 -2.76 -8.42
N GLU A 53 0.25 -2.57 -8.72
CA GLU A 53 -0.21 -1.80 -9.87
C GLU A 53 -0.07 -0.30 -9.64
N ALA A 54 0.12 0.46 -10.72
CA ALA A 54 0.29 1.90 -10.65
C ALA A 54 -0.90 2.61 -9.96
N SER A 55 -2.13 2.17 -10.24
CA SER A 55 -3.35 2.72 -9.63
C SER A 55 -3.37 2.51 -8.11
N ALA A 56 -3.02 1.32 -7.64
CA ALA A 56 -3.00 1.00 -6.21
C ALA A 56 -1.90 1.80 -5.47
N ILE A 57 -0.78 2.07 -6.13
CA ILE A 57 0.30 2.93 -5.61
C ILE A 57 -0.18 4.38 -5.51
N VAL A 58 -0.78 4.91 -6.58
CA VAL A 58 -1.28 6.29 -6.64
C VAL A 58 -2.42 6.51 -5.64
N ASN A 59 -3.28 5.51 -5.43
CA ASN A 59 -4.36 5.57 -4.45
C ASN A 59 -3.90 5.21 -3.04
N HIS A 60 -2.63 4.83 -2.86
CA HIS A 60 -2.03 4.47 -1.57
C HIS A 60 -2.73 3.28 -0.88
N GLU A 61 -3.42 2.45 -1.65
CA GLU A 61 -4.21 1.29 -1.19
C GLU A 61 -3.31 0.07 -0.91
N ILE A 62 -2.08 0.06 -1.44
CA ILE A 62 -1.14 -1.07 -1.32
C ILE A 62 -0.64 -1.34 0.11
N PHE A 63 -0.69 -0.35 0.99
CA PHE A 63 -0.15 -0.44 2.36
C PHE A 63 -1.18 -0.95 3.37
N ALA A 64 -2.38 -1.29 2.91
CA ALA A 64 -3.50 -1.71 3.74
C ALA A 64 -3.52 -3.24 3.95
N ILE A 65 -2.50 -3.84 4.56
CA ILE A 65 -2.57 -5.27 4.94
C ILE A 65 -1.97 -5.49 6.33
N LEU A 66 -2.79 -5.99 7.26
CA LEU A 66 -2.42 -6.51 8.58
C LEU A 66 -2.59 -8.04 8.53
N SER A 67 -1.76 -8.69 7.71
CA SER A 67 -1.71 -10.11 7.29
C SER A 67 -2.99 -10.97 7.11
N ASP A 68 -4.11 -10.79 7.82
CA ASP A 68 -5.38 -11.53 7.70
C ASP A 68 -6.68 -10.69 7.88
N ILE A 69 -6.63 -9.46 8.42
CA ILE A 69 -7.78 -8.52 8.47
C ILE A 69 -7.33 -7.17 7.89
N PRO A 70 -7.78 -6.76 6.70
CA PRO A 70 -7.34 -5.50 6.13
C PRO A 70 -7.78 -4.33 7.02
N ALA A 71 -6.84 -3.49 7.45
CA ALA A 71 -7.14 -2.25 8.18
C ALA A 71 -8.07 -1.32 7.38
N SER A 72 -8.06 -1.43 6.05
CA SER A 72 -8.97 -0.73 5.14
C SER A 72 -10.43 -1.21 5.23
N ALA A 73 -10.71 -2.37 5.84
CA ALA A 73 -12.07 -2.83 6.09
C ALA A 73 -12.72 -2.14 7.32
N CYS A 74 -11.96 -1.31 8.03
CA CYS A 74 -12.45 -0.60 9.20
C CYS A 74 -13.37 0.57 8.79
N PRO A 75 -14.48 0.84 9.53
CA PRO A 75 -15.46 1.86 9.14
C PRO A 75 -14.91 3.26 8.91
N LYS A 76 -13.79 3.58 9.58
CA LYS A 76 -13.02 4.78 9.30
C LYS A 76 -11.61 4.39 8.93
N TYR A 77 -11.20 4.82 7.74
CA TYR A 77 -9.88 4.63 7.21
C TYR A 77 -9.45 5.93 6.54
N GLU A 78 -8.36 6.51 7.03
CA GLU A 78 -7.80 7.76 6.52
C GLU A 78 -6.36 7.51 6.11
N VAL A 79 -5.98 8.01 4.94
CA VAL A 79 -4.62 7.91 4.40
C VAL A 79 -4.05 9.31 4.24
N CYS A 80 -2.86 9.50 4.79
CA CYS A 80 -2.03 10.68 4.56
C CYS A 80 -0.90 10.29 3.60
N ALA A 81 -1.09 10.67 2.35
CA ALA A 81 -0.28 10.30 1.21
C ALA A 81 0.79 11.34 0.90
N GLY A 82 2.00 10.90 0.55
CA GLY A 82 3.10 11.75 0.13
C GLY A 82 4.07 11.00 -0.76
N GLU A 83 4.95 11.73 -1.45
CA GLU A 83 5.83 11.15 -2.48
C GLU A 83 6.75 10.06 -1.93
N THR A 84 7.35 10.28 -0.76
CA THR A 84 8.34 9.39 -0.14
C THR A 84 7.85 8.79 1.19
N ARG A 85 6.64 9.15 1.63
CA ARG A 85 6.06 8.68 2.89
C ARG A 85 4.56 8.56 2.79
N THR A 86 4.04 7.49 3.38
CA THR A 86 2.60 7.25 3.46
C THR A 86 2.24 6.83 4.87
N GLY A 87 1.21 7.46 5.42
CA GLY A 87 0.63 7.08 6.70
C GLY A 87 -0.82 6.69 6.54
N PHE A 88 -1.33 5.83 7.42
CA PHE A 88 -2.76 5.61 7.54
C PHE A 88 -3.19 5.48 8.99
N ILE A 89 -4.46 5.76 9.24
CA ILE A 89 -5.14 5.49 10.51
C ILE A 89 -6.43 4.74 10.18
N ALA A 90 -6.64 3.60 10.83
CA ALA A 90 -7.84 2.79 10.75
C ALA A 90 -8.51 2.73 12.13
N GLN A 91 -9.84 2.88 12.20
CA GLN A 91 -10.62 2.72 13.42
C GLN A 91 -11.71 1.67 13.19
N CYS A 92 -11.63 0.54 13.90
CA CYS A 92 -12.44 -0.65 13.62
C CYS A 92 -13.50 -0.92 14.71
N ALA A 93 -13.73 0.02 15.63
CA ALA A 93 -14.70 -0.12 16.71
C ALA A 93 -16.10 -0.48 16.17
N PRO A 94 -16.82 -1.45 16.78
CA PRO A 94 -16.53 -2.13 18.06
C PRO A 94 -15.61 -3.36 17.97
N ALA A 95 -14.97 -3.64 16.82
CA ALA A 95 -14.08 -4.79 16.67
C ALA A 95 -12.72 -4.61 17.39
N ASN A 96 -12.05 -5.73 17.66
CA ASN A 96 -10.65 -5.79 18.08
C ASN A 96 -9.81 -6.18 16.85
N PRO A 97 -8.86 -5.36 16.39
CA PRO A 97 -8.32 -4.16 17.04
C PRO A 97 -9.19 -2.92 16.97
N SER A 98 -9.09 -2.05 17.98
CA SER A 98 -9.86 -0.80 18.02
C SER A 98 -9.31 0.20 17.00
N THR A 99 -7.98 0.28 16.88
CA THR A 99 -7.29 1.22 16.00
C THR A 99 -6.02 0.58 15.44
N ALA A 100 -5.67 0.90 14.20
CA ALA A 100 -4.36 0.61 13.62
C ALA A 100 -3.77 1.87 13.01
N VAL A 101 -2.47 2.09 13.20
CA VAL A 101 -1.73 3.23 12.62
C VAL A 101 -0.53 2.69 11.88
N GLY A 102 -0.44 2.98 10.58
CA GLY A 102 0.68 2.57 9.73
C GLY A 102 1.48 3.77 9.26
N MET A 103 2.81 3.65 9.24
CA MET A 103 3.71 4.63 8.65
C MET A 103 4.74 3.93 7.77
N PHE A 104 4.90 4.40 6.55
CA PHE A 104 5.74 3.82 5.52
C PHE A 104 6.73 4.86 4.98
N ALA A 105 7.99 4.46 4.89
CA ALA A 105 9.01 5.16 4.13
C ALA A 105 9.15 4.46 2.77
N LEU A 106 9.28 5.26 1.71
CA LEU A 106 9.20 4.81 0.33
C LEU A 106 10.46 5.22 -0.43
N GLU A 107 10.94 4.31 -1.24
CA GLU A 107 11.98 4.50 -2.24
C GLU A 107 11.46 4.00 -3.59
N SER A 108 12.20 4.24 -4.68
CA SER A 108 11.71 3.88 -6.02
C SER A 108 11.42 2.40 -6.20
N SER A 109 12.21 1.54 -5.55
CA SER A 109 12.12 0.08 -5.68
C SER A 109 11.98 -0.63 -4.33
N ALA A 110 11.74 0.10 -3.25
CA ALA A 110 11.63 -0.48 -1.92
C ALA A 110 10.69 0.33 -1.03
N PHE A 111 10.16 -0.33 -0.01
CA PHE A 111 9.47 0.37 1.07
C PHE A 111 9.71 -0.32 2.40
N ARG A 112 9.55 0.45 3.47
CA ARG A 112 9.56 -0.05 4.83
C ARG A 112 8.40 0.54 5.61
N GLY A 113 7.55 -0.33 6.14
CA GLY A 113 6.40 0.03 6.95
C GLY A 113 6.51 -0.44 8.39
N ARG A 114 5.94 0.33 9.31
CA ARG A 114 5.59 -0.12 10.66
C ARG A 114 4.13 0.16 10.89
N ILE A 115 3.39 -0.83 11.35
CA ILE A 115 1.98 -0.74 11.70
C ILE A 115 1.84 -1.11 13.17
N GLU A 116 1.23 -0.21 13.95
CA GLU A 116 0.92 -0.43 15.35
C GLU A 116 -0.57 -0.65 15.52
N VAL A 117 -0.90 -1.74 16.19
CA VAL A 117 -2.27 -2.15 16.47
C VAL A 117 -2.56 -1.87 17.92
N LYS A 118 -3.65 -1.17 18.19
CA LYS A 118 -4.06 -0.73 19.52
C LYS A 118 -5.43 -1.28 19.90
N ASP A 119 -5.54 -1.68 21.16
CA ASP A 119 -6.84 -2.01 21.76
C ASP A 119 -7.67 -0.75 22.07
N ALA A 120 -8.88 -0.94 22.61
CA ALA A 120 -9.79 0.17 22.93
C ALA A 120 -9.25 1.14 24.00
N THR A 121 -8.24 0.73 24.78
CA THR A 121 -7.58 1.59 25.77
C THR A 121 -6.41 2.38 25.18
N GLY A 122 -6.08 2.15 23.90
CA GLY A 122 -4.95 2.76 23.21
C GLY A 122 -3.62 2.03 23.43
N LYS A 123 -3.62 0.90 24.14
CA LYS A 123 -2.42 0.09 24.36
C LYS A 123 -2.05 -0.67 23.10
N VAL A 124 -0.77 -0.64 22.72
CA VAL A 124 -0.25 -1.42 21.60
C VAL A 124 -0.27 -2.91 21.95
N THR A 125 -0.97 -3.70 21.15
CA THR A 125 -1.12 -5.16 21.34
C THR A 125 -0.35 -5.96 20.30
N ASN A 126 -0.12 -5.38 19.12
CA ASN A 126 0.66 -6.00 18.07
C ASN A 126 1.39 -4.94 17.24
N VAL A 127 2.55 -5.30 16.73
CA VAL A 127 3.31 -4.48 15.79
C VAL A 127 3.65 -5.35 14.59
N GLU A 128 3.33 -4.84 13.40
CA GLU A 128 3.72 -5.44 12.13
C GLU A 128 4.73 -4.54 11.44
N ILE A 129 5.85 -5.12 10.99
CA ILE A 129 6.85 -4.45 10.17
C ILE A 129 6.83 -5.10 8.79
N GLN A 130 6.82 -4.28 7.75
CA GLN A 130 6.87 -4.74 6.36
C GLN A 130 8.10 -4.20 5.66
N TYR A 131 8.77 -5.06 4.90
CA TYR A 131 9.81 -4.67 3.96
C TYR A 131 9.43 -5.16 2.58
N GLY A 132 9.28 -4.24 1.63
CA GLY A 132 9.05 -4.57 0.24
C GLY A 132 10.29 -4.26 -0.59
N LEU A 133 10.66 -5.20 -1.46
CA LEU A 133 11.71 -5.00 -2.46
C LEU A 133 11.17 -5.40 -3.84
N ARG A 134 11.33 -4.50 -4.83
CA ARG A 134 10.93 -4.75 -6.21
C ARG A 134 11.81 -5.83 -6.82
N THR A 135 11.21 -6.90 -7.32
CA THR A 135 11.90 -8.02 -7.98
C THR A 135 11.83 -7.96 -9.49
N GLY A 136 10.94 -7.12 -10.07
CA GLY A 136 10.85 -6.94 -11.51
C GLY A 136 9.53 -6.33 -11.95
N ALA A 137 9.21 -6.49 -13.23
CA ALA A 137 7.85 -6.26 -13.73
C ALA A 137 6.90 -7.33 -13.16
N CYS A 138 5.61 -7.03 -13.10
CA CYS A 138 4.63 -8.08 -12.82
C CYS A 138 4.62 -9.08 -13.97
N ASN A 139 4.64 -10.37 -13.65
CA ASN A 139 4.37 -11.39 -14.64
C ASN A 139 2.90 -11.26 -15.05
N ALA A 140 2.62 -11.21 -16.36
CA ALA A 140 1.25 -11.40 -16.84
C ALA A 140 0.73 -12.73 -16.26
N PRO A 141 -0.54 -12.82 -15.83
CA PRO A 141 -1.08 -14.10 -15.40
C PRO A 141 -0.83 -15.11 -16.51
N ALA A 142 -0.16 -16.21 -16.19
CA ALA A 142 0.06 -17.28 -17.14
C ALA A 142 -1.33 -17.69 -17.64
N SER A 143 -1.62 -17.41 -18.92
CA SER A 143 -2.78 -17.94 -19.60
C SER A 143 -2.62 -19.45 -19.57
N SER A 144 -3.28 -20.11 -18.61
CA SER A 144 -3.35 -21.56 -18.56
C SER A 144 -4.01 -22.04 -19.86
N PRO A 145 -3.37 -22.93 -20.65
CA PRO A 145 -4.08 -23.57 -21.74
C PRO A 145 -5.17 -24.47 -21.13
N GLN A 146 -6.38 -24.30 -21.65
CA GLN A 146 -7.58 -25.05 -21.34
C GLN A 146 -7.45 -26.53 -21.73
#